data_AF-A0A2E1QAS4-F1
#
_entry.id   AF-A0A2E1QAS4-F1
#
_cell.length_a   1.000
_cell.length_b   1.000
_cell.length_c   1.000
_cell.angle_alpha   90.00
_cell.angle_beta   90.00
_cell.angle_gamma   90.00
#
_symmetry.space_group_name_H-M   'P 1'
#
loop_
_entity.id
_entity.type
_entity.pdbx_description
1 polymer ?
#
loop_
_entity_poly.entity_id
_entity_poly.type
_entity_poly.pdbx_seq_one_letter_code
_entity_poly.pdbx_strand_id
1 'polypeptide(L)'
;MLFELKNSFDVNHLLISFTCLIFILLITNIYKVSLLQKILLFSISINLFFFNFLAINNNFYSFKNHLPLHLCYLTEIGILLSLFIKNHNFTTWMLLNATFGAITALLNSNLDSSNSLIERLHFFISHSNLALFTFILYKSRFKIKYSNLIFSINANLILLFTIHLFNYTFSTNYLFTFAKPKGINISYLLPEWPFYYFFLITFGLTSYYVTFILFNTKSKIYQ
;
A
#
# COMPACT_ATOMS: atom_id res chain seq x y z
N MET A 1 -1.97 14.89 -25.73
CA MET A 1 -1.98 13.49 -25.27
C MET A 1 -1.38 13.26 -23.88
N LEU A 2 -0.06 13.35 -23.64
CA LEU A 2 0.53 13.06 -22.30
C LEU A 2 0.07 14.05 -21.20
N PHE A 3 -0.07 15.33 -21.54
CA PHE A 3 -0.56 16.36 -20.62
C PHE A 3 -2.05 16.17 -20.26
N GLU A 4 -2.87 15.80 -21.25
CA GLU A 4 -4.30 15.50 -21.03
C GLU A 4 -4.49 14.24 -20.17
N LEU A 5 -3.68 13.21 -20.40
CA LEU A 5 -3.65 12.02 -19.55
C LEU A 5 -3.25 12.35 -18.12
N LYS A 6 -2.28 13.25 -17.90
CA LYS A 6 -1.88 13.66 -16.55
C LYS A 6 -3.02 14.36 -15.79
N ASN A 7 -3.70 15.30 -16.43
CA ASN A 7 -4.83 16.01 -15.82
C ASN A 7 -6.01 15.07 -15.52
N SER A 8 -6.23 14.05 -16.35
CA SER A 8 -7.31 13.09 -16.11
C SER A 8 -7.05 12.22 -14.87
N PHE A 9 -5.79 11.88 -14.56
CA PHE A 9 -5.47 11.12 -13.33
C PHE A 9 -5.69 11.91 -12.04
N ASP A 10 -5.46 13.23 -12.04
CA ASP A 10 -5.71 14.08 -10.87
C ASP A 10 -7.19 14.27 -10.61
N VAL A 11 -7.95 14.63 -11.65
CA VAL A 11 -9.41 14.89 -11.52
C VAL A 11 -10.18 13.61 -11.24
N ASN A 12 -9.75 12.48 -11.81
CA ASN A 12 -10.48 11.21 -11.75
C ASN A 12 -9.84 10.17 -10.81
N HIS A 13 -8.95 10.58 -9.88
CA HIS A 13 -8.28 9.66 -8.97
C HIS A 13 -9.23 8.63 -8.34
N LEU A 14 -10.35 9.09 -7.76
CA LEU A 14 -11.34 8.22 -7.14
C LEU A 14 -11.92 7.22 -8.15
N LEU A 15 -12.32 7.69 -9.33
CA LEU A 15 -12.87 6.85 -10.38
C LEU A 15 -11.88 5.75 -10.80
N ILE A 16 -10.61 6.11 -10.99
CA ILE A 16 -9.55 5.17 -11.38
C ILE A 16 -9.28 4.15 -10.26
N SER A 17 -9.20 4.61 -9.02
CA SER A 17 -9.04 3.72 -7.87
C SER A 17 -10.22 2.74 -7.73
N PHE A 18 -11.46 3.19 -7.95
CA PHE A 18 -12.64 2.33 -7.95
C PHE A 18 -12.67 1.34 -9.13
N THR A 19 -12.30 1.77 -10.34
CA THR A 19 -12.25 0.87 -11.50
C THR A 19 -11.19 -0.21 -11.31
N CYS A 20 -10.00 0.15 -10.78
CA CYS A 20 -8.98 -0.81 -10.37
C CYS A 20 -9.52 -1.81 -9.33
N LEU A 21 -10.22 -1.34 -8.29
CA LEU A 21 -10.81 -2.22 -7.28
C LEU A 21 -11.83 -3.20 -7.87
N ILE A 22 -12.74 -2.71 -8.71
CA ILE A 22 -13.75 -3.55 -9.39
C ILE A 22 -13.07 -4.60 -10.25
N PHE A 23 -12.05 -4.21 -11.02
CA PHE A 23 -11.27 -5.13 -11.85
C PHE A 23 -10.60 -6.23 -11.01
N ILE A 24 -9.98 -5.88 -9.88
CA ILE A 24 -9.40 -6.85 -8.95
C ILE A 24 -10.47 -7.79 -8.38
N LEU A 25 -11.64 -7.28 -7.99
CA LEU A 25 -12.75 -8.10 -7.50
C LEU A 25 -13.24 -9.12 -8.54
N LEU A 26 -13.38 -8.69 -9.80
CA LEU A 26 -13.79 -9.57 -10.91
C LEU A 26 -12.75 -10.67 -11.16
N ILE A 27 -11.48 -10.30 -11.31
CA ILE A 27 -10.38 -11.25 -11.55
C ILE A 27 -10.27 -12.25 -10.40
N THR A 28 -10.35 -11.78 -9.15
CA THR A 28 -10.23 -12.64 -7.98
C THR A 28 -11.41 -13.60 -7.84
N ASN A 29 -12.60 -13.23 -8.33
CA ASN A 29 -13.74 -14.15 -8.39
C ASN A 29 -13.54 -15.24 -9.46
N ILE A 30 -13.06 -14.85 -10.65
CA ILE A 30 -12.93 -15.75 -11.82
C ILE A 30 -11.78 -16.75 -11.67
N TYR A 31 -10.58 -16.30 -11.28
CA TYR A 31 -9.37 -17.12 -11.37
C TYR A 31 -9.01 -17.87 -10.08
N LYS A 32 -8.30 -19.00 -10.23
CA LYS A 32 -7.80 -19.80 -9.09
C LYS A 32 -6.67 -19.07 -8.36
N VAL A 33 -6.56 -19.32 -7.05
CA VAL A 33 -5.54 -18.71 -6.16
C VAL A 33 -4.11 -18.88 -6.71
N SER A 34 -3.78 -20.05 -7.26
CA SER A 34 -2.44 -20.30 -7.82
C SER A 34 -2.11 -19.43 -9.03
N LEU A 35 -3.10 -19.12 -9.88
CA LEU A 35 -2.90 -18.21 -11.01
C LEU A 35 -2.81 -16.76 -10.53
N LEU A 36 -3.66 -16.36 -9.57
CA LEU A 36 -3.62 -15.02 -8.98
C LEU A 36 -2.28 -14.72 -8.31
N GLN A 37 -1.66 -15.69 -7.62
CA GLN A 37 -0.32 -15.55 -7.06
C GLN A 37 0.76 -15.34 -8.13
N LYS A 38 0.66 -16.02 -9.27
CA LYS A 38 1.58 -15.81 -10.41
C LYS A 38 1.39 -14.42 -11.03
N ILE A 39 0.14 -13.98 -11.21
CA ILE A 39 -0.19 -12.64 -11.70
C ILE A 39 0.37 -11.58 -10.75
N LEU A 40 0.15 -11.74 -9.43
CA LEU A 40 0.66 -10.83 -8.42
C LEU A 40 2.20 -10.74 -8.45
N LEU A 41 2.88 -11.89 -8.48
CA LEU A 41 4.34 -11.95 -8.56
C LEU A 41 4.87 -11.22 -9.80
N PHE A 42 4.26 -11.47 -10.95
CA PHE A 42 4.65 -10.85 -12.21
C PHE A 42 4.39 -9.34 -12.21
N SER A 43 3.19 -8.94 -11.78
CA SER A 43 2.77 -7.53 -11.71
C SER A 43 3.69 -6.71 -10.81
N ILE A 44 3.98 -7.19 -9.59
CA ILE A 44 4.86 -6.48 -8.67
C ILE A 44 6.28 -6.39 -9.25
N SER A 45 6.82 -7.52 -9.75
CA SER A 45 8.19 -7.55 -10.28
C SER A 45 8.39 -6.58 -11.43
N ILE A 46 7.43 -6.52 -12.37
CA ILE A 46 7.48 -5.58 -13.49
C ILE A 46 7.29 -4.15 -13.02
N ASN A 47 6.31 -3.89 -12.15
CA ASN A 47 6.04 -2.55 -11.66
C ASN A 47 7.28 -1.94 -10.99
N LEU A 48 7.91 -2.68 -10.08
CA LEU A 48 9.12 -2.26 -9.38
C LEU A 48 10.30 -2.07 -10.33
N PHE A 49 10.55 -3.03 -11.24
CA PHE A 49 11.66 -2.95 -12.19
C PHE A 49 11.49 -1.75 -13.12
N PHE A 50 10.32 -1.63 -13.76
CA PHE A 50 10.06 -0.62 -14.78
C PHE A 50 10.03 0.80 -14.18
N PHE A 51 9.42 0.97 -13.00
CA PHE A 51 9.42 2.25 -12.30
C PHE A 51 10.85 2.76 -12.04
N ASN A 52 11.70 1.92 -11.42
CA ASN A 52 13.07 2.33 -11.10
C ASN A 52 13.92 2.53 -12.35
N PHE A 53 13.81 1.63 -13.33
CA PHE A 53 14.54 1.73 -14.59
C PHE A 53 14.22 3.04 -15.32
N LEU A 54 12.93 3.37 -15.45
CA LEU A 54 12.53 4.62 -16.11
C LEU A 54 12.87 5.86 -15.28
N ALA A 55 12.74 5.80 -13.95
CA ALA A 55 13.07 6.93 -13.07
C ALA A 55 14.56 7.30 -13.15
N ILE A 56 15.43 6.29 -13.21
CA ILE A 56 16.87 6.47 -13.38
C ILE A 56 17.18 6.98 -14.79
N ASN A 57 16.67 6.34 -15.84
CA ASN A 57 16.99 6.71 -17.22
C ASN A 57 16.50 8.12 -17.60
N ASN A 58 15.37 8.54 -17.05
CA ASN A 58 14.79 9.86 -17.31
C ASN A 58 15.29 10.93 -16.31
N ASN A 59 16.28 10.62 -15.46
CA ASN A 59 16.93 11.52 -14.51
C ASN A 59 15.98 12.26 -13.55
N PHE A 60 14.81 11.70 -13.23
CA PHE A 60 13.91 12.27 -12.21
C PHE A 60 13.98 11.54 -10.87
N TYR A 61 14.75 10.46 -10.77
CA TYR A 61 14.99 9.78 -9.51
C TYR A 61 15.66 10.70 -8.49
N SER A 62 15.08 10.78 -7.30
CA SER A 62 15.59 11.59 -6.20
C SER A 62 15.60 10.79 -4.91
N PHE A 63 16.72 10.81 -4.20
CA PHE A 63 16.88 10.13 -2.92
C PHE A 63 15.84 10.57 -1.87
N LYS A 64 15.32 11.81 -1.98
CA LYS A 64 14.34 12.34 -1.02
C LYS A 64 12.92 11.82 -1.23
N ASN A 65 12.56 11.44 -2.45
CA ASN A 65 11.18 11.08 -2.79
C ASN A 65 11.04 9.63 -3.29
N HIS A 66 12.11 9.05 -3.86
CA HIS A 66 12.02 7.81 -4.62
C HIS A 66 12.64 6.59 -3.95
N LEU A 67 13.28 6.74 -2.78
CA LEU A 67 13.63 5.56 -1.99
C LEU A 67 12.36 4.78 -1.62
N PRO A 68 12.45 3.44 -1.55
CA PRO A 68 11.34 2.56 -1.25
C PRO A 68 11.03 2.55 0.26
N LEU A 69 10.94 3.72 0.89
CA LEU A 69 10.71 3.87 2.33
C LEU A 69 9.26 4.18 2.66
N HIS A 70 8.40 4.47 1.67
CA HIS A 70 6.96 4.54 1.91
C HIS A 70 6.37 3.17 2.26
N LEU A 71 5.38 3.14 3.16
CA LEU A 71 4.80 1.90 3.69
C LEU A 71 4.28 0.98 2.57
N CYS A 72 3.55 1.52 1.60
CA CYS A 72 3.00 0.75 0.48
C CYS A 72 4.10 0.11 -0.37
N TYR A 73 5.19 0.85 -0.62
CA TYR A 73 6.34 0.35 -1.36
C TYR A 73 7.02 -0.81 -0.59
N LEU A 74 7.34 -0.60 0.68
CA LEU A 74 7.93 -1.64 1.54
C LEU A 74 7.04 -2.88 1.62
N THR A 75 5.73 -2.67 1.68
CA THR A 75 4.75 -3.76 1.70
C THR A 75 4.72 -4.52 0.38
N GLU A 76 4.83 -3.83 -0.76
CA GLU A 76 4.89 -4.47 -2.07
C GLU A 76 6.16 -5.35 -2.20
N ILE A 77 7.32 -4.87 -1.76
CA ILE A 77 8.55 -5.68 -1.66
C ILE A 77 8.33 -6.86 -0.70
N GLY A 78 7.75 -6.61 0.48
CA GLY A 78 7.52 -7.65 1.48
C GLY A 78 6.51 -8.70 1.02
N ILE A 79 5.51 -8.33 0.21
CA ILE A 79 4.59 -9.27 -0.44
C ILE A 79 5.37 -10.19 -1.38
N LEU A 80 6.23 -9.66 -2.26
CA LEU A 80 7.08 -10.49 -3.11
C LEU A 80 7.87 -11.51 -2.29
N LEU A 81 8.54 -11.06 -1.23
CA LEU A 81 9.29 -11.93 -0.33
C LEU A 81 8.39 -12.98 0.34
N SER A 82 7.18 -12.60 0.73
CA SER A 82 6.23 -13.49 1.42
C SER A 82 5.78 -14.66 0.56
N LEU A 83 5.73 -14.49 -0.77
CA LEU A 83 5.38 -15.55 -1.72
C LEU A 83 6.41 -16.69 -1.72
N PHE A 84 7.67 -16.40 -1.35
CA PHE A 84 8.74 -17.39 -1.23
C PHE A 84 8.92 -17.91 0.19
N ILE A 85 8.94 -17.02 1.19
CA ILE A 85 9.27 -17.35 2.58
C ILE A 85 8.16 -18.16 3.27
N LYS A 86 6.88 -17.95 2.90
CA LYS A 86 5.71 -18.65 3.45
C LYS A 86 5.62 -18.65 4.99
N ASN A 87 6.19 -17.64 5.65
CA ASN A 87 6.11 -17.49 7.10
C ASN A 87 4.78 -16.81 7.50
N HIS A 88 4.00 -17.46 8.35
CA HIS A 88 2.66 -16.99 8.71
C HIS A 88 2.66 -15.61 9.40
N ASN A 89 3.64 -15.30 10.26
CA ASN A 89 3.71 -14.01 10.95
C ASN A 89 4.03 -12.90 9.95
N PHE A 90 4.99 -13.16 9.06
CA PHE A 90 5.38 -12.23 8.01
C PHE A 90 4.25 -11.98 7.00
N THR A 91 3.57 -13.03 6.54
CA THR A 91 2.39 -12.91 5.67
C THR A 91 1.26 -12.15 6.35
N THR A 92 1.06 -12.32 7.67
CA THR A 92 0.09 -11.55 8.44
C THR A 92 0.45 -10.06 8.45
N TRP A 93 1.72 -9.74 8.69
CA TRP A 93 2.20 -8.35 8.70
C TRP A 93 1.99 -7.69 7.33
N MET A 94 2.33 -8.40 6.25
CA MET A 94 2.08 -7.91 4.89
C MET A 94 0.59 -7.75 4.60
N LEU A 95 -0.28 -8.67 5.05
CA LEU A 95 -1.72 -8.57 4.84
C LEU A 95 -2.32 -7.34 5.53
N LEU A 96 -1.93 -7.08 6.77
CA LEU A 96 -2.43 -5.94 7.53
C LEU A 96 -1.97 -4.61 6.91
N ASN A 97 -0.72 -4.51 6.46
CA ASN A 97 -0.25 -3.35 5.73
C ASN A 97 -0.89 -3.20 4.35
N ALA A 98 -1.07 -4.29 3.61
CA ALA A 98 -1.64 -4.27 2.26
C ALA A 98 -3.10 -3.83 2.28
N THR A 99 -3.89 -4.31 3.25
CA THR A 99 -5.28 -3.88 3.45
C THR A 99 -5.37 -2.39 3.73
N PHE A 100 -4.56 -1.89 4.67
CA PHE A 100 -4.51 -0.47 4.98
C PHE A 100 -4.10 0.36 3.75
N GLY A 101 -3.00 -0.01 3.08
CA GLY A 101 -2.51 0.67 1.88
C GLY A 101 -3.56 0.73 0.78
N ALA A 102 -4.20 -0.40 0.46
CA ALA A 102 -5.25 -0.47 -0.54
C ALA A 102 -6.43 0.47 -0.22
N ILE A 103 -6.92 0.48 1.03
CA ILE A 103 -8.01 1.36 1.47
C ILE A 103 -7.60 2.83 1.37
N THR A 104 -6.40 3.16 1.86
CA THR A 104 -5.95 4.56 1.87
C THR A 104 -5.77 5.14 0.47
N ALA A 105 -5.38 4.34 -0.53
CA ALA A 105 -5.27 4.76 -1.92
C ALA A 105 -6.60 4.88 -2.67
N LEU A 106 -7.68 4.28 -2.16
CA LEU A 106 -9.02 4.60 -2.66
C LEU A 106 -9.39 6.04 -2.32
N LEU A 107 -9.03 6.48 -1.11
CA LEU A 107 -9.48 7.75 -0.54
C LEU A 107 -8.49 8.90 -0.76
N ASN A 108 -7.20 8.58 -0.92
CA ASN A 108 -6.13 9.56 -0.92
C ASN A 108 -5.13 9.29 -2.03
N SER A 109 -4.58 10.37 -2.59
CA SER A 109 -3.39 10.35 -3.43
C SER A 109 -2.32 11.22 -2.79
N ASN A 110 -1.09 10.73 -2.72
CA ASN A 110 0.08 11.52 -2.35
C ASN A 110 0.74 12.19 -3.56
N LEU A 111 0.15 12.04 -4.76
CA LEU A 111 0.63 12.62 -6.00
C LEU A 111 -0.05 13.97 -6.24
N ASP A 112 0.71 14.92 -6.75
CA ASP A 112 0.24 16.23 -7.19
C ASP A 112 0.57 16.48 -8.68
N SER A 113 0.25 17.68 -9.16
CA SER A 113 0.50 18.08 -10.55
C SER A 113 1.98 18.12 -10.92
N SER A 114 2.92 17.96 -9.99
CA SER A 114 4.36 17.87 -10.29
C SER A 114 4.80 16.46 -10.65
N ASN A 115 4.11 15.41 -10.17
CA ASN A 115 4.50 14.03 -10.43
C ASN A 115 4.33 13.63 -11.91
N SER A 116 5.25 12.78 -12.36
CA SER A 116 5.30 12.20 -13.70
C SER A 116 4.17 11.19 -13.92
N LEU A 117 3.89 10.89 -15.20
CA LEU A 117 2.96 9.81 -15.55
C LEU A 117 3.44 8.44 -15.02
N ILE A 118 4.75 8.23 -14.97
CA ILE A 118 5.37 6.98 -14.51
C ILE A 118 5.09 6.77 -13.01
N GLU A 119 5.24 7.81 -12.19
CA GLU A 119 4.89 7.75 -10.75
C GLU A 119 3.40 7.45 -10.54
N ARG A 120 2.52 8.00 -11.39
CA ARG A 120 1.07 7.75 -11.34
C ARG A 120 0.72 6.31 -11.65
N LEU A 121 1.28 5.77 -12.74
CA LEU A 121 1.08 4.36 -13.11
C LEU A 121 1.61 3.44 -12.01
N HIS A 122 2.81 3.72 -11.50
CA HIS A 122 3.39 2.97 -10.39
C HIS A 122 2.48 2.99 -9.15
N PHE A 123 1.93 4.15 -8.80
CA PHE A 123 1.00 4.30 -7.68
C PHE A 123 -0.25 3.42 -7.84
N PHE A 124 -0.97 3.51 -8.96
CA PHE A 124 -2.21 2.73 -9.14
C PHE A 124 -1.93 1.22 -9.23
N ILE A 125 -0.85 0.81 -9.91
CA ILE A 125 -0.47 -0.60 -10.01
C ILE A 125 -0.05 -1.15 -8.64
N SER A 126 0.77 -0.42 -7.89
CA SER A 126 1.24 -0.82 -6.55
C SER A 126 0.06 -1.05 -5.60
N HIS A 127 -0.88 -0.10 -5.52
CA HIS A 127 -2.05 -0.24 -4.65
C HIS A 127 -3.04 -1.31 -5.13
N SER A 128 -3.16 -1.51 -6.45
CA SER A 128 -3.93 -2.64 -7.00
C SER A 128 -3.31 -3.99 -6.61
N ASN A 129 -1.97 -4.09 -6.56
CA ASN A 129 -1.26 -5.29 -6.10
C ASN A 129 -1.52 -5.55 -4.60
N LEU A 130 -1.54 -4.51 -3.76
CA LEU A 130 -1.90 -4.64 -2.34
C LEU A 130 -3.33 -5.17 -2.16
N ALA A 131 -4.29 -4.64 -2.93
CA ALA A 131 -5.66 -5.11 -2.94
C ALA A 131 -5.75 -6.57 -3.41
N LEU A 132 -5.07 -6.91 -4.51
CA LEU A 132 -5.03 -8.27 -5.05
C LEU A 132 -4.47 -9.28 -4.02
N PHE A 133 -3.37 -8.94 -3.34
CA PHE A 133 -2.81 -9.78 -2.28
C PHE A 133 -3.80 -10.02 -1.14
N THR A 134 -4.51 -8.98 -0.71
CA THR A 134 -5.57 -9.07 0.30
C THR A 134 -6.65 -10.07 -0.14
N PHE A 135 -7.19 -9.93 -1.35
CA PHE A 135 -8.24 -10.81 -1.86
C PHE A 135 -7.77 -12.24 -2.11
N ILE A 136 -6.50 -12.44 -2.50
CA ILE A 136 -5.89 -13.77 -2.60
C ILE A 136 -5.93 -14.48 -1.24
N LEU A 137 -5.47 -13.81 -0.17
CA LEU A 137 -5.46 -14.39 1.18
C LEU A 137 -6.88 -14.60 1.73
N TYR A 138 -7.78 -13.69 1.40
CA TYR A 138 -9.19 -13.84 1.75
C TYR A 138 -9.80 -15.08 1.07
N LYS A 139 -9.57 -15.24 -0.24
CA LYS A 139 -10.02 -16.40 -1.03
C LYS A 139 -9.39 -17.70 -0.54
N SER A 140 -8.14 -17.67 -0.07
CA SER A 140 -7.45 -18.82 0.51
C SER A 140 -7.87 -19.14 1.95
N ARG A 141 -8.86 -18.44 2.51
CA ARG A 141 -9.34 -18.61 3.90
C ARG A 141 -8.21 -18.47 4.93
N PHE A 142 -7.28 -17.55 4.69
CA PHE A 142 -6.22 -17.23 5.65
C PHE A 142 -6.83 -16.78 6.98
N LYS A 143 -6.24 -17.17 8.11
CA LYS A 143 -6.70 -16.77 9.45
C LYS A 143 -5.61 -16.02 10.17
N ILE A 144 -5.97 -14.97 10.91
CA ILE A 144 -5.00 -14.17 11.65
C ILE A 144 -4.99 -14.62 13.11
N LYS A 145 -3.84 -15.08 13.60
CA LYS A 145 -3.66 -15.34 15.05
C LYS A 145 -3.50 -14.01 15.78
N TYR A 146 -4.06 -13.90 16.98
CA TYR A 146 -3.93 -12.69 17.81
C TYR A 146 -2.46 -12.33 18.09
N SER A 147 -1.62 -13.34 18.36
CA SER A 147 -0.16 -13.16 18.50
C SER A 147 0.48 -12.47 17.29
N ASN A 148 -0.03 -12.75 16.09
CA ASN A 148 0.53 -12.23 14.84
C ASN A 148 0.04 -10.80 14.55
N LEU A 149 -1.16 -10.46 15.01
CA LEU A 149 -1.64 -9.07 15.04
C LEU A 149 -0.70 -8.21 15.91
N ILE A 150 -0.42 -8.67 17.14
CA ILE A 150 0.50 -7.95 18.05
C ILE A 150 1.90 -7.86 17.46
N PHE A 151 2.43 -8.95 16.89
CA PHE A 151 3.70 -8.94 16.16
C PHE A 151 3.72 -7.87 15.06
N SER A 152 2.65 -7.76 14.28
CA SER A 152 2.56 -6.82 13.16
C SER A 152 2.46 -5.37 13.60
N ILE A 153 1.79 -5.10 14.73
CA ILE A 153 1.75 -3.78 15.37
C ILE A 153 3.18 -3.39 15.80
N ASN A 154 3.86 -4.27 16.53
CA ASN A 154 5.22 -4.02 17.01
C ASN A 154 6.22 -3.83 15.85
N ALA A 155 6.13 -4.66 14.81
CA ALA A 155 6.97 -4.54 13.62
C ALA A 155 6.77 -3.19 12.92
N ASN A 156 5.53 -2.72 12.78
CA ASN A 156 5.24 -1.41 12.20
C ASN A 156 5.68 -0.24 13.10
N LEU A 157 5.57 -0.36 14.42
CA LEU A 157 6.07 0.66 15.34
C LEU A 157 7.60 0.81 15.22
N ILE A 158 8.33 -0.31 15.16
CA ILE A 158 9.78 -0.31 14.92
C ILE A 158 10.11 0.31 13.57
N LEU A 159 9.38 -0.06 12.51
CA LEU A 159 9.55 0.51 11.18
C LEU A 159 9.33 2.03 11.18
N LEU A 160 8.22 2.48 11.78
CA LEU A 160 7.83 3.88 11.87
C LEU A 160 8.90 4.69 12.61
N PHE A 161 9.39 4.19 13.74
CA PHE A 161 10.48 4.81 14.50
C PHE A 161 11.77 4.90 13.67
N THR A 162 12.14 3.81 13.00
CA THR A 162 13.34 3.77 12.14
C THR A 162 13.26 4.81 11.02
N ILE A 163 12.10 4.93 10.37
CA ILE A 163 11.90 5.88 9.27
C ILE A 163 11.82 7.32 9.79
N HIS A 164 11.25 7.55 10.97
CA HIS A 164 11.26 8.86 11.59
C HIS A 164 12.69 9.37 11.83
N LEU A 165 13.57 8.51 12.38
CA LEU A 165 15.00 8.84 12.55
C LEU A 165 15.71 9.08 11.22
N PHE A 166 15.41 8.26 10.20
CA PHE A 166 15.93 8.48 8.85
C PHE A 166 15.51 9.85 8.30
N ASN A 167 14.23 10.19 8.40
CA ASN A 167 13.69 11.47 7.95
C ASN A 167 14.34 12.65 8.64
N TYR A 168 14.56 12.55 9.96
CA TYR A 168 15.27 13.57 10.72
C TYR A 168 16.71 13.76 10.22
N THR A 169 17.43 12.65 10.01
CA THR A 169 18.84 12.65 9.60
C THR A 169 19.05 13.19 8.18
N PHE A 170 18.17 12.83 7.25
CA PHE A 170 18.33 13.14 5.83
C PHE A 170 17.42 14.28 5.33
N SER A 171 16.67 14.92 6.24
CA SER A 171 15.69 15.96 5.91
C SER A 171 14.72 15.52 4.81
N THR A 172 14.11 14.35 5.01
CA THR A 172 13.10 13.73 4.13
C THR A 172 11.76 13.59 4.86
N ASN A 173 10.72 13.08 4.18
CA ASN A 173 9.37 12.97 4.75
C ASN A 173 8.66 11.65 4.35
N TYR A 174 9.37 10.53 4.45
CA TYR A 174 8.77 9.20 4.26
C TYR A 174 7.75 8.88 5.36
N LEU A 175 6.69 8.13 5.03
CA LEU A 175 5.54 7.87 5.92
C LEU A 175 4.88 9.15 6.51
N PHE A 176 5.21 10.33 5.99
CA PHE A 176 4.63 11.62 6.40
C PHE A 176 4.85 11.93 7.89
N THR A 177 6.03 11.62 8.44
CA THR A 177 6.31 11.81 9.88
C THR A 177 6.56 13.26 10.29
N PHE A 178 6.84 14.16 9.34
CA PHE A 178 7.12 15.59 9.61
C PHE A 178 6.20 16.56 8.88
N ALA A 179 5.67 16.19 7.71
CA ALA A 179 4.68 16.99 7.00
C ALA A 179 3.58 16.11 6.40
N LYS A 180 2.38 16.67 6.26
CA LYS A 180 1.24 16.03 5.61
C LYS A 180 1.57 15.62 4.16
N PRO A 181 1.00 14.53 3.66
CA PRO A 181 1.10 14.17 2.24
C PRO A 181 0.55 15.28 1.34
N LYS A 182 1.22 15.50 0.21
CA LYS A 182 0.71 16.36 -0.88
C LYS A 182 -0.47 15.68 -1.60
N GLY A 183 -1.05 16.35 -2.58
CA GLY A 183 -2.10 15.78 -3.44
C GLY A 183 -3.51 15.87 -2.86
N ILE A 184 -4.41 14.99 -3.30
CA ILE A 184 -5.78 14.90 -2.79
C ILE A 184 -5.78 14.01 -1.55
N ASN A 185 -5.89 14.60 -0.36
CA ASN A 185 -5.73 13.84 0.89
C ASN A 185 -6.65 14.34 2.01
N ILE A 186 -7.29 13.40 2.72
CA ILE A 186 -8.14 13.71 3.88
C ILE A 186 -7.33 14.31 5.04
N SER A 187 -6.01 14.09 5.07
CA SER A 187 -5.13 14.65 6.12
C SER A 187 -5.10 16.18 6.17
N TYR A 188 -5.54 16.90 5.12
CA TYR A 188 -5.72 18.35 5.20
C TYR A 188 -6.83 18.77 6.18
N LEU A 189 -7.78 17.87 6.49
CA LEU A 189 -8.81 18.09 7.51
C LEU A 189 -8.29 17.82 8.93
N LEU A 190 -7.09 17.25 9.08
CA LEU A 190 -6.49 16.96 10.37
C LEU A 190 -5.70 18.19 10.89
N PRO A 191 -5.48 18.29 12.22
CA PRO A 191 -4.71 19.41 12.79
C PRO A 191 -3.24 19.40 12.34
N GLU A 192 -2.48 20.42 12.73
CA GLU A 192 -1.06 20.51 12.37
C GLU A 192 -0.18 19.47 13.09
N TRP A 193 1.06 19.35 12.63
CA TRP A 193 2.06 18.51 13.28
C TRP A 193 2.23 18.91 14.76
N PRO A 194 2.31 17.97 15.72
CA PRO A 194 2.39 16.51 15.58
C PRO A 194 1.03 15.80 15.63
N PHE A 195 -0.09 16.51 15.71
CA PHE A 195 -1.40 15.90 16.00
C PHE A 195 -1.93 15.03 14.86
N TYR A 196 -1.84 15.46 13.59
CA TYR A 196 -2.27 14.61 12.47
C TYR A 196 -1.55 13.26 12.44
N TYR A 197 -0.28 13.25 12.89
CA TYR A 197 0.54 12.05 12.87
C TYR A 197 -0.03 10.98 13.82
N PHE A 198 -0.52 11.38 14.99
CA PHE A 198 -1.24 10.47 15.89
C PHE A 198 -2.54 9.93 15.25
N PHE A 199 -3.29 10.76 14.53
CA PHE A 199 -4.48 10.31 13.79
C PHE A 199 -4.11 9.27 12.72
N LEU A 200 -3.01 9.45 11.98
CA LEU A 200 -2.55 8.47 10.99
C LEU A 200 -2.22 7.12 11.65
N ILE A 201 -1.57 7.12 12.82
CA ILE A 201 -1.30 5.91 13.60
C ILE A 201 -2.62 5.25 14.02
N THR A 202 -3.58 6.03 14.53
CA THR A 202 -4.91 5.52 14.93
C THR A 202 -5.65 4.90 13.74
N PHE A 203 -5.59 5.51 12.55
CA PHE A 203 -6.20 4.93 11.34
C PHE A 203 -5.52 3.61 10.95
N GLY A 204 -4.19 3.53 11.02
CA GLY A 204 -3.45 2.30 10.78
C GLY A 204 -3.86 1.17 11.75
N LEU A 205 -3.90 1.46 13.05
CA LEU A 205 -4.32 0.50 14.08
C LEU A 205 -5.79 0.08 13.93
N THR A 206 -6.67 1.02 13.59
CA THR A 206 -8.08 0.74 13.33
C THR A 206 -8.22 -0.20 12.12
N SER A 207 -7.51 0.09 11.03
CA SER A 207 -7.49 -0.79 9.85
C SER A 207 -6.98 -2.18 10.19
N TYR A 208 -5.94 -2.29 11.02
CA TYR A 208 -5.40 -3.58 11.45
C TYR A 208 -6.44 -4.41 12.20
N TYR A 209 -7.14 -3.78 13.14
CA TYR A 209 -8.17 -4.43 13.94
C TYR A 209 -9.38 -4.85 13.10
N VAL A 210 -9.84 -4.00 12.17
CA VAL A 210 -10.92 -4.33 11.24
C VAL A 210 -10.52 -5.51 10.35
N THR A 211 -9.32 -5.49 9.76
CA THR A 211 -8.81 -6.62 8.96
C THR A 211 -8.74 -7.91 9.77
N PHE A 212 -8.29 -7.84 11.03
CA PHE A 212 -8.29 -8.99 11.95
C PHE A 212 -9.70 -9.59 12.14
N ILE A 213 -10.71 -8.76 12.37
CA ILE A 213 -12.10 -9.21 12.50
C ILE A 213 -12.59 -9.84 11.19
N LEU A 214 -12.36 -9.19 10.04
CA LEU A 214 -12.81 -9.67 8.73
C LEU A 214 -12.25 -11.06 8.38
N PHE A 215 -10.98 -11.32 8.69
CA PHE A 215 -10.33 -12.60 8.39
C PHE A 215 -10.68 -13.71 9.38
N ASN A 216 -11.24 -13.37 10.55
CA ASN A 216 -11.57 -14.35 11.59
C ASN A 216 -13.08 -14.63 11.73
N THR A 217 -13.96 -13.78 11.20
CA THR A 217 -15.42 -13.89 11.36
C THR A 217 -16.09 -14.95 10.47
N LYS A 218 -15.55 -15.28 9.29
CA LYS A 218 -16.16 -16.27 8.38
C LYS A 218 -16.03 -17.75 8.81
N SER A 219 -15.52 -18.01 10.02
CA SER A 219 -15.34 -19.37 10.55
C SER A 219 -16.61 -20.01 11.15
N LYS A 220 -17.74 -19.29 11.27
CA LYS A 220 -18.94 -19.76 11.99
C LYS A 220 -20.15 -20.11 11.12
N ILE A 221 -20.11 -19.90 9.81
CA ILE A 221 -21.30 -20.05 8.93
C ILE A 221 -21.39 -21.46 8.28
N TYR A 222 -20.40 -22.33 8.51
CA TYR A 222 -20.39 -23.70 7.97
C TYR A 222 -19.89 -24.75 8.99
N GLN A 223 -20.28 -24.60 10.26
CA GLN A 223 -20.29 -25.71 11.24
C GLN A 223 -21.75 -26.03 11.56
#